data_AF-A0A645IPB8-F1
#
_entry.id   AF-A0A645IPB8-F1
#
_cell.length_a   1.000
_cell.length_b   1.000
_cell.length_c   1.000
_cell.angle_alpha   90.00
_cell.angle_beta   90.00
_cell.angle_gamma   90.00
#
_symmetry.space_group_name_H-M   'P 1'
#
loop_
_entity.id
_entity.type
_entity.pdbx_description
1 polymer ?
#
loop_
_entity_poly.entity_id
_entity_poly.type
_entity_poly.pdbx_seq_one_letter_code
_entity_poly.pdbx_strand_id
1 'polypeptide(L)' 'MFSKKKINPLVGATGLSAVPMASRVANEMALKYDKSNHILQYCMASNVSGVIGSAVAAGVLISFLG' A
#
# COMPACT_ATOMS: atom_id res chain seq x y z
N MET A 1 13.64 -9.29 -0.13
CA MET A 1 14.63 -10.38 0.00
C MET A 1 14.97 -10.73 1.46
N PHE A 2 14.64 -9.88 2.44
CA PHE A 2 15.08 -10.01 3.84
C PHE A 2 14.03 -10.55 4.84
N SER A 3 12.77 -10.75 4.43
CA SER A 3 11.71 -11.26 5.32
C SER A 3 11.50 -12.77 5.14
N LYS A 4 11.38 -13.50 6.26
CA LYS A 4 11.05 -14.94 6.28
C LYS A 4 9.69 -15.23 5.62
N LYS A 5 8.73 -14.31 5.76
CA LYS A 5 7.46 -14.34 5.00
C LYS A 5 7.59 -13.40 3.80
N LYS A 6 7.50 -13.96 2.60
CA LYS A 6 7.46 -13.17 1.36
C LYS A 6 6.16 -12.38 1.30
N ILE A 7 6.27 -11.09 0.98
CA ILE A 7 5.14 -10.18 0.82
C ILE A 7 4.66 -10.26 -0.63
N ASN A 8 3.35 -10.30 -0.83
CA ASN A 8 2.77 -10.24 -2.17
C ASN A 8 3.07 -8.87 -2.79
N PRO A 9 3.68 -8.79 -3.99
CA PRO A 9 4.01 -7.53 -4.64
C PRO A 9 2.78 -6.63 -4.87
N LEU A 10 1.57 -7.20 -5.00
CA LEU A 10 0.32 -6.43 -5.09
C LEU A 10 0.10 -5.54 -3.87
N VAL A 11 0.52 -5.97 -2.68
CA VAL A 11 0.42 -5.17 -1.44
C VAL A 11 1.36 -3.97 -1.50
N GLY A 12 2.56 -4.15 -2.06
CA GLY A 12 3.52 -3.06 -2.23
C GLY A 12 2.96 -1.94 -3.11
N ALA A 13 2.26 -2.31 -4.20
CA ALA A 13 1.61 -1.35 -5.09
C ALA A 13 0.49 -0.53 -4.41
N THR A 14 -0.12 -1.05 -3.33
CA THR A 14 -1.18 -0.33 -2.60
C THR A 14 -0.69 0.78 -1.69
N GLY A 15 0.63 0.98 -1.55
CA GLY A 15 1.21 2.10 -0.79
C GLY A 15 0.98 3.48 -1.41
N LEU A 16 0.28 3.57 -2.53
CA LEU A 16 -0.31 4.81 -3.06
C LEU A 16 -1.34 5.37 -2.06
N SER A 17 -1.32 6.67 -1.80
CA SER A 17 -2.21 7.39 -0.87
C SER A 17 -3.70 7.46 -1.27
N ALA A 18 -4.15 6.64 -2.22
CA ALA A 18 -5.53 6.57 -2.70
C ALA A 18 -6.36 5.59 -1.84
N VAL A 19 -6.69 6.00 -0.62
CA VAL A 19 -7.53 5.24 0.31
C VAL A 19 -9.01 5.41 -0.08
N PRO A 20 -9.85 4.36 -0.15
CA PRO A 20 -9.56 2.91 -0.05
C PRO A 20 -9.35 2.23 -1.43
N MET A 21 -9.35 3.00 -2.51
CA MET A 21 -9.49 2.46 -3.87
C MET A 21 -8.28 1.62 -4.31
N ALA A 22 -7.05 2.01 -3.97
CA ALA A 22 -5.86 1.23 -4.32
C ALA A 22 -5.90 -0.19 -3.73
N SER A 23 -6.36 -0.31 -2.48
CA SER A 23 -6.49 -1.60 -1.79
C SER A 23 -7.60 -2.46 -2.40
N ARG A 24 -8.69 -1.86 -2.89
CA ARG A 24 -9.76 -2.58 -3.61
C ARG A 24 -9.28 -3.10 -4.95
N VAL A 25 -8.58 -2.29 -5.75
CA VAL A 25 -8.05 -2.71 -7.06
C VAL A 25 -7.05 -3.86 -6.91
N ALA A 26 -6.16 -3.80 -5.92
CA ALA A 26 -5.24 -4.91 -5.66
C ALA A 26 -5.96 -6.19 -5.23
N ASN A 27 -7.03 -6.08 -4.42
CA ASN A 27 -7.83 -7.23 -4.02
C ASN A 27 -8.64 -7.83 -5.20
N GLU A 28 -9.22 -7.00 -6.06
CA GLU A 28 -9.89 -7.47 -7.28
C GLU A 28 -8.91 -8.17 -8.23
N MET A 29 -7.70 -7.63 -8.39
CA MET A 29 -6.65 -8.26 -9.18
C MET A 29 -6.22 -9.60 -8.55
N ALA A 30 -6.01 -9.65 -7.23
CA ALA A 30 -5.67 -10.89 -6.53
C ALA A 30 -6.75 -11.97 -6.71
N LEU A 31 -8.03 -11.60 -6.59
CA LEU A 31 -9.16 -12.50 -6.79
C LEU A 31 -9.31 -13.01 -8.23
N LYS A 32 -8.83 -12.24 -9.22
CA LYS A 32 -8.77 -12.69 -10.62
C LYS A 32 -7.73 -13.78 -10.84
N TYR A 33 -6.59 -13.70 -10.13
CA TYR A 33 -5.54 -14.72 -10.20
C TYR A 33 -5.84 -15.93 -9.30
N ASP A 34 -6.36 -15.70 -8.11
CA ASP A 34 -6.72 -16.71 -7.13
C ASP A 34 -7.91 -16.24 -6.28
N LYS A 35 -9.05 -16.94 -6.41
CA LYS A 35 -10.30 -16.60 -5.72
C LYS A 35 -10.24 -16.79 -4.20
N SER A 36 -9.27 -17.53 -3.69
CA SER A 36 -9.07 -17.73 -2.24
C SER A 36 -8.16 -16.68 -1.60
N ASN A 37 -7.47 -15.87 -2.42
CA ASN A 37 -6.45 -14.93 -1.98
C ASN A 37 -7.03 -13.57 -1.60
N HIS A 38 -7.63 -13.50 -0.40
CA HIS A 38 -8.19 -12.27 0.16
C HIS A 38 -7.12 -11.41 0.82
N ILE A 39 -6.63 -10.38 0.12
CA ILE A 39 -5.54 -9.52 0.61
C ILE A 39 -6.00 -8.11 1.04
N LEU A 40 -7.30 -7.79 0.92
CA LEU A 40 -7.83 -6.45 1.21
C LEU A 40 -7.39 -5.90 2.57
N GLN A 41 -7.52 -6.70 3.64
CA GLN A 41 -7.20 -6.26 5.00
C GLN A 41 -5.72 -5.89 5.16
N TYR A 42 -4.83 -6.66 4.52
CA TYR A 42 -3.40 -6.41 4.58
C TYR A 42 -2.99 -5.23 3.67
N CYS A 43 -3.63 -5.10 2.50
CA CYS A 43 -3.45 -3.96 1.59
C CYS A 43 -3.92 -2.62 2.18
N MET A 44 -4.89 -2.63 3.10
CA MET A 44 -5.33 -1.40 3.77
C MET A 44 -4.22 -0.81 4.65
N ALA A 45 -3.45 -1.64 5.36
CA ALA A 45 -2.33 -1.18 6.17
C ALA A 45 -1.24 -0.50 5.32
N SER A 46 -0.92 -1.09 4.15
CA SER A 46 0.03 -0.50 3.18
C SER A 46 -0.46 0.85 2.66
N ASN A 47 -1.73 0.96 2.29
CA ASN A 47 -2.33 2.21 1.78
C ASN A 47 -2.32 3.35 2.81
N VAL A 48 -2.66 3.05 4.07
CA VAL A 48 -2.57 4.04 5.16
C VAL A 48 -1.12 4.51 5.38
N SER A 49 -0.14 3.61 5.26
CA SER A 49 1.27 3.99 5.34
C SER A 49 1.68 4.98 4.24
N GLY A 50 1.07 4.89 3.06
CA GLY A 50 1.28 5.81 1.94
C GLY A 50 0.84 7.25 2.23
N VAL A 51 -0.33 7.42 2.86
CA VAL A 51 -0.83 8.74 3.28
C VAL A 51 0.10 9.37 4.31
N ILE A 52 0.52 8.59 5.32
CA ILE A 52 1.44 9.07 6.36
C ILE A 52 2.79 9.43 5.74
N GLY A 53 3.33 8.57 4.88
CA GLY A 53 4.60 8.82 4.19
C GLY A 53 4.56 10.07 3.32
N SER A 54 3.44 10.33 2.64
CA SER A 54 3.24 11.56 1.86
C SER A 54 3.26 12.81 2.75
N ALA A 55 2.58 12.77 3.91
CA ALA A 55 2.56 13.88 4.86
C ALA A 55 3.95 14.14 5.46
N VAL A 56 4.69 13.08 5.81
CA VAL A 56 6.07 13.19 6.32
C VAL A 56 6.99 13.76 5.23
N ALA A 57 6.91 13.26 4.00
CA ALA A 57 7.71 13.78 2.89
C ALA A 57 7.41 15.26 2.62
N ALA A 58 6.14 15.66 2.64
CA ALA A 58 5.76 17.06 2.50
C ALA A 58 6.31 17.92 3.65
N GLY A 59 6.21 17.46 4.90
CA GLY A 59 6.75 18.16 6.06
C GLY A 59 8.27 18.33 6.02
N VAL A 60 8.99 17.29 5.60
CA VAL A 60 10.45 17.36 5.41
C VAL A 60 10.81 18.34 4.30
N LEU A 61 10.13 18.29 3.14
CA LEU A 61 10.39 19.22 2.03
C LEU A 61 10.13 20.67 2.43
N ILE A 62 9.03 20.95 3.13
CA ILE A 62 8.74 22.29 3.66
C ILE A 62 9.83 22.72 4.65
N SER A 63 10.29 21.82 5.53
CA SER A 63 11.36 22.15 6.49
C SER A 63 12.72 22.40 5.84
N PHE A 64 12.97 21.88 4.63
CA PHE A 64 14.23 22.08 3.91
C PHE A 64 14.20 23.30 2.98
N LEU A 65 13.03 23.63 2.41
CA LEU A 65 12.87 24.74 1.47
C LEU A 65 12.33 26.02 2.12
N GLY A 66 11.70 25.91 3.29
CA GLY A 66 11.11 27.02 4.05
C GLY A 66 12.05 27.67 5.03
#